data_AF-A0AAD4VBN6-F1
#
_entry.id   AF-A0AAD4VBN6-F1
#
_cell.length_a   1.000
_cell.length_b   1.000
_cell.length_c   1.000
_cell.angle_alpha   90.00
_cell.angle_beta   90.00
_cell.angle_gamma   90.00
#
_symmetry.space_group_name_H-M   'P 1'
#
loop_
_entity.id
_entity.type
_entity.pdbx_description
1 polymer ?
#
loop_
_entity_poly.entity_id
_entity_poly.type
_entity_poly.pdbx_seq_one_letter_code
_entity_poly.pdbx_strand_id
1 'polypeptide(L)'
;MDLVEIDELPKKGLREEACRAFRLQASASMDMLLCMERAINAAESAKRAYDDGHSKVAESGKVLQDHANLIKEKEGLERQVKTSEEKLAEMRGALKATVNTAREAKVAKEAVRVVLEKAKLSKAIEIEAAIREAVSQYRSSEELTVLLEFYRFNPGQKLNLNFDVDPPPLPEWLTEEMIEDYEGEDAPPESGPEAEAEADGRDVVQGTEEPDV
;
A
#
# COMPACT_ATOMS: atom_id res chain seq x y z
N MET A 1 68.73 27.88 -107.31
CA MET A 1 68.18 28.00 -105.95
C MET A 1 67.67 29.42 -105.84
N ASP A 2 66.35 29.61 -105.89
CA ASP A 2 65.74 30.94 -105.84
C ASP A 2 65.95 31.56 -104.46
N LEU A 3 66.45 32.80 -104.41
CA LEU A 3 66.79 33.51 -103.18
C LEU A 3 65.59 33.73 -102.24
N VAL A 4 64.36 33.59 -102.75
CA VAL A 4 63.10 33.72 -101.99
C VAL A 4 62.82 32.48 -101.13
N GLU A 5 63.19 31.27 -101.57
CA GLU A 5 63.00 30.05 -100.78
C GLU A 5 63.95 30.00 -99.58
N ILE A 6 65.14 30.61 -99.69
CA ILE A 6 66.15 30.66 -98.63
C ILE A 6 65.69 31.58 -97.47
N ASP A 7 64.89 32.61 -97.75
CA ASP A 7 64.39 33.57 -96.75
C ASP A 7 63.07 33.12 -96.06
N GLU A 8 62.42 32.07 -96.57
CA GLU A 8 61.22 31.44 -95.97
C GLU A 8 61.52 30.23 -95.06
N LEU A 9 62.67 29.57 -95.26
CA LEU A 9 63.10 28.41 -94.47
C LEU A 9 63.16 28.66 -92.95
N PRO A 10 63.68 29.80 -92.43
CA PRO A 10 63.67 30.06 -90.99
C PRO A 10 62.27 30.34 -90.44
N LYS A 11 61.36 30.91 -91.25
CA LYS A 11 60.00 31.28 -90.82
C LYS A 11 59.08 30.06 -90.69
N LYS A 12 59.24 29.05 -91.55
CA LYS A 12 58.48 27.78 -91.48
C LYS A 12 58.87 26.94 -90.25
N GLY A 13 60.18 26.86 -89.94
CA GLY A 13 60.67 26.18 -88.75
C GLY A 13 60.16 26.79 -87.43
N LEU A 14 60.19 28.13 -87.33
CA LEU A 14 59.71 28.84 -86.14
C LEU A 14 58.21 28.64 -85.88
N ARG A 15 57.38 28.62 -86.94
CA ARG A 15 55.93 28.40 -86.79
C ARG A 15 55.62 26.98 -86.29
N GLU A 16 56.29 25.97 -86.81
CA GLU A 16 56.07 24.59 -86.37
C GLU A 16 56.53 24.36 -84.94
N GLU A 17 57.66 24.95 -84.54
CA GLU A 17 58.17 24.86 -83.18
C GLU A 17 57.26 25.58 -82.18
N ALA A 18 56.73 26.75 -82.53
CA ALA A 18 55.71 27.43 -81.74
C ALA A 18 54.43 26.59 -81.61
N CYS A 19 53.97 25.96 -82.70
CA CYS A 19 52.82 25.06 -82.66
C CYS A 19 53.06 23.78 -81.83
N ARG A 20 54.30 23.28 -81.76
CA ARG A 20 54.67 22.16 -80.86
C ARG A 20 54.69 22.62 -79.41
N ALA A 21 55.29 23.77 -79.12
CA ALA A 21 55.33 24.35 -77.78
C ALA A 21 53.93 24.62 -77.24
N PHE A 22 53.02 25.17 -78.05
CA PHE A 22 51.62 25.39 -77.64
C PHE A 22 50.89 24.08 -77.31
N ARG A 23 51.07 23.04 -78.14
CA ARG A 23 50.47 21.73 -77.88
C ARG A 23 51.01 21.07 -76.61
N LEU A 24 52.32 21.18 -76.37
CA LEU A 24 52.96 20.68 -75.14
C LEU A 24 52.50 21.47 -73.91
N GLN A 25 52.35 22.79 -74.03
CA GLN A 25 51.81 23.62 -72.95
C GLN A 25 50.35 23.26 -72.64
N ALA A 26 49.53 23.06 -73.68
CA ALA A 26 48.14 22.63 -73.52
C ALA A 26 48.06 21.26 -72.82
N SER A 27 48.85 20.26 -73.24
CA SER A 27 48.86 18.95 -72.59
C SER A 27 49.33 19.04 -71.13
N ALA A 28 50.41 19.78 -70.85
CA ALA A 28 50.91 19.98 -69.49
C ALA A 28 49.88 20.70 -68.60
N SER A 29 49.14 21.67 -69.14
CA SER A 29 48.08 22.37 -68.40
C SER A 29 46.89 21.46 -68.06
N MET A 30 46.52 20.56 -68.98
CA MET A 30 45.47 19.56 -68.76
C MET A 30 45.89 18.52 -67.73
N ASP A 31 47.13 18.04 -67.79
CA ASP A 31 47.66 17.09 -66.81
C ASP A 31 47.72 17.69 -65.40
N MET A 32 48.14 18.95 -65.27
CA MET A 32 48.10 19.67 -63.99
C MET A 32 46.66 19.82 -63.47
N LEU A 33 45.70 20.16 -64.32
CA LEU A 33 44.29 20.28 -63.94
C LEU A 33 43.75 18.94 -63.40
N LEU A 34 44.00 17.83 -64.10
CA LEU A 34 43.56 16.51 -63.65
C LEU A 34 44.23 16.09 -62.33
N CYS A 35 45.51 16.41 -62.14
CA CYS A 35 46.20 16.20 -60.86
C CYS A 35 45.57 17.03 -59.74
N MET A 36 45.23 18.30 -59.99
CA MET A 36 44.54 19.15 -59.02
C MET A 36 43.16 18.60 -58.67
N GLU A 37 42.34 18.21 -59.66
CA GLU A 37 41.02 17.62 -59.43
C GLU A 37 41.10 16.35 -58.59
N ARG A 38 42.06 15.45 -58.89
CA ARG A 38 42.28 14.25 -58.07
C ARG A 38 42.70 14.60 -56.64
N ALA A 39 43.56 15.58 -56.46
CA ALA A 39 43.98 16.03 -55.13
C ALA A 39 42.82 16.63 -54.33
N ILE A 40 41.98 17.45 -54.97
CA ILE A 40 40.78 18.03 -54.36
C ILE A 40 39.80 16.91 -53.97
N ASN A 41 39.50 15.99 -54.87
CA ASN A 41 38.59 14.86 -54.59
C ASN A 41 39.12 13.98 -53.43
N ALA A 42 40.43 13.73 -53.39
CA ALA A 42 41.05 12.99 -52.29
C ALA A 42 40.93 13.76 -50.95
N ALA A 43 41.18 15.07 -50.97
CA ALA A 43 41.07 15.92 -49.78
C ALA A 43 39.63 16.00 -49.27
N GLU A 44 38.65 16.14 -50.16
CA GLU A 44 37.23 16.14 -49.80
C GLU A 44 36.78 14.79 -49.23
N SER A 45 37.21 13.69 -49.83
CA SER A 45 36.92 12.34 -49.32
C SER A 45 37.49 12.14 -47.92
N ALA A 46 38.75 12.55 -47.70
CA ALA A 46 39.39 12.50 -46.39
C ALA A 46 38.66 13.38 -45.36
N LYS A 47 38.23 14.58 -45.75
CA LYS A 47 37.43 15.46 -44.88
C LYS A 47 36.12 14.80 -44.47
N ARG A 48 35.37 14.21 -45.42
CA ARG A 48 34.10 13.53 -45.12
C ARG A 48 34.31 12.35 -44.16
N ALA A 49 35.38 11.57 -44.34
CA ALA A 49 35.70 10.48 -43.43
C ALA A 49 36.07 10.97 -42.02
N TYR A 50 36.78 12.09 -41.93
CA TYR A 50 37.08 12.73 -40.65
C TYR A 50 35.82 13.22 -39.95
N ASP A 51 34.95 13.94 -40.66
CA ASP A 51 33.70 14.48 -40.12
C ASP A 51 32.76 13.35 -39.64
N ASP A 52 32.64 12.26 -40.41
CA ASP A 52 31.88 11.05 -40.01
C ASP A 52 32.48 10.38 -38.77
N GLY A 53 33.80 10.23 -38.72
CA GLY A 53 34.50 9.71 -37.54
C GLY A 53 34.27 10.58 -36.30
N HIS A 54 34.36 11.90 -36.45
CA HIS A 54 34.10 12.85 -35.37
C HIS A 54 32.64 12.78 -34.87
N SER A 55 31.67 12.67 -35.78
CA SER A 55 30.26 12.49 -35.41
C SER A 55 30.04 11.22 -34.59
N LYS A 56 30.61 10.10 -35.02
CA LYS A 56 30.52 8.81 -34.30
C LYS A 56 31.14 8.87 -32.91
N VAL A 57 32.26 9.58 -32.76
CA VAL A 57 32.89 9.79 -31.45
C VAL A 57 32.01 10.65 -30.55
N ALA A 58 31.40 11.70 -31.08
CA ALA A 58 30.47 12.55 -30.32
C ALA A 58 29.24 11.76 -29.86
N GLU A 59 28.64 10.94 -30.73
CA GLU A 59 27.53 10.05 -30.40
C GLU A 59 27.90 9.04 -29.31
N SER A 60 29.06 8.39 -29.47
CA SER A 60 29.57 7.44 -28.46
C SER A 60 29.82 8.13 -27.12
N GLY A 61 30.35 9.35 -27.14
CA GLY A 61 30.54 10.18 -25.94
C GLY A 61 29.23 10.49 -25.22
N LYS A 62 28.18 10.81 -25.99
CA LYS A 62 26.83 11.02 -25.44
C LYS A 62 26.28 9.74 -24.81
N VAL A 63 26.39 8.59 -25.47
CA VAL A 63 25.95 7.29 -24.93
C VAL A 63 26.67 6.96 -23.62
N LEU A 64 27.97 7.22 -23.53
CA LEU A 64 28.73 7.02 -22.28
C LEU A 64 28.27 7.94 -21.16
N GLN A 65 27.96 9.20 -21.49
CA GLN A 65 27.43 10.16 -20.53
C GLN A 65 26.04 9.75 -20.02
N ASP A 66 25.15 9.33 -20.92
CA ASP A 66 23.81 8.85 -20.59
C ASP A 66 23.90 7.60 -19.70
N HIS A 67 24.79 6.65 -20.03
CA HIS A 67 25.05 5.48 -19.19
C HIS A 67 25.57 5.85 -17.79
N ALA A 68 26.46 6.85 -17.69
CA ALA A 68 26.93 7.33 -16.40
C ALA A 68 25.81 7.96 -15.55
N ASN A 69 24.86 8.65 -16.19
CA ASN A 69 23.68 9.19 -15.51
C ASN A 69 22.76 8.07 -15.02
N LEU A 70 22.49 7.06 -15.86
CA LEU A 70 21.70 5.88 -15.48
C LEU A 70 22.30 5.12 -14.30
N ILE A 71 23.63 5.01 -14.20
CA ILE A 71 24.28 4.40 -13.03
C ILE A 71 23.97 5.21 -11.76
N LYS A 72 24.09 6.54 -11.82
CA LYS A 72 23.79 7.40 -10.66
C LYS A 72 22.33 7.28 -10.22
N GLU A 73 21.41 7.26 -11.16
CA GLU A 73 19.97 7.05 -10.89
C GLU A 73 19.73 5.68 -10.26
N LYS A 74 20.30 4.62 -10.83
CA LYS A 74 20.22 3.25 -10.28
C LYS A 74 20.72 3.21 -8.83
N GLU A 75 21.88 3.77 -8.54
CA GLU A 75 22.40 3.82 -7.17
C GLU A 75 21.48 4.64 -6.24
N GLY A 76 20.86 5.71 -6.74
CA GLY A 76 19.87 6.50 -6.01
C GLY A 76 18.66 5.65 -5.63
N LEU A 77 18.12 4.90 -6.58
CA LEU A 77 17.01 3.98 -6.37
C LEU A 77 17.39 2.85 -5.41
N GLU A 78 18.58 2.26 -5.52
CA GLU A 78 19.05 1.22 -4.60
C GLU A 78 19.12 1.72 -3.15
N ARG A 79 19.53 2.98 -2.93
CA ARG A 79 19.50 3.59 -1.58
C ARG A 79 18.06 3.74 -1.08
N GLN A 80 17.13 4.18 -1.93
CA GLN A 80 15.71 4.28 -1.56
C GLN A 80 15.12 2.90 -1.23
N VAL A 81 15.39 1.89 -2.05
CA VAL A 81 14.95 0.51 -1.80
C VAL A 81 15.44 0.03 -0.44
N LYS A 82 16.73 0.20 -0.13
CA LYS A 82 17.28 -0.16 1.19
C LYS A 82 16.55 0.52 2.34
N THR A 83 16.31 1.84 2.24
CA THR A 83 15.55 2.55 3.29
C THR A 83 14.11 2.08 3.41
N SER A 84 13.48 1.67 2.30
CA SER A 84 12.12 1.13 2.33
C SER A 84 12.08 -0.29 2.91
N GLU A 85 13.10 -1.11 2.63
CA GLU A 85 13.25 -2.44 3.20
C GLU A 85 13.46 -2.39 4.72
N GLU A 86 14.27 -1.45 5.20
CA GLU A 86 14.47 -1.20 6.64
C GLU A 86 13.14 -0.84 7.32
N LYS A 87 12.37 0.09 6.75
CA LYS A 87 11.03 0.46 7.27
C LYS A 87 10.07 -0.72 7.24
N LEU A 88 10.08 -1.53 6.18
CA LEU A 88 9.26 -2.73 6.10
C LEU A 88 9.68 -3.80 7.12
N ALA A 89 10.97 -3.90 7.45
CA ALA A 89 11.46 -4.79 8.49
C ALA A 89 11.00 -4.32 9.88
N GLU A 90 11.06 -3.02 10.15
CA GLU A 90 10.56 -2.41 11.39
C GLU A 90 9.05 -2.65 11.56
N MET A 91 8.25 -2.35 10.53
CA MET A 91 6.80 -2.59 10.57
C MET A 91 6.47 -4.07 10.75
N ARG A 92 7.22 -4.99 10.12
CA ARG A 92 7.08 -6.43 10.34
C ARG A 92 7.40 -6.83 11.78
N GLY A 93 8.41 -6.23 12.39
CA GLY A 93 8.75 -6.41 13.81
C GLY A 93 7.62 -5.95 14.72
N ALA A 94 7.09 -4.75 14.50
CA ALA A 94 5.97 -4.20 15.26
C ALA A 94 4.72 -5.08 15.13
N LEU A 95 4.37 -5.51 13.91
CA LEU A 95 3.24 -6.39 13.68
C LEU A 95 3.39 -7.75 14.39
N LYS A 96 4.60 -8.31 14.41
CA LYS A 96 4.86 -9.56 15.13
C LYS A 96 4.66 -9.38 16.65
N ALA A 97 5.08 -8.24 17.19
CA ALA A 97 4.88 -7.92 18.61
C ALA A 97 3.39 -7.75 18.94
N THR A 98 2.62 -7.04 18.10
CA THR A 98 1.17 -6.87 18.32
C THR A 98 0.41 -8.19 18.19
N VAL A 99 0.80 -9.07 17.28
CA VAL A 99 0.19 -10.41 17.17
C VAL A 99 0.48 -11.25 18.42
N ASN A 100 1.69 -11.20 18.96
CA ASN A 100 2.04 -11.95 20.18
C ASN A 100 1.27 -11.43 21.40
N THR A 101 1.23 -10.10 21.60
CA THR A 101 0.47 -9.50 22.71
C THR A 101 -1.03 -9.80 22.59
N ALA A 102 -1.61 -9.80 21.39
CA ALA A 102 -2.99 -10.20 21.18
C ALA A 102 -3.24 -11.68 21.52
N ARG A 103 -2.29 -12.56 21.26
CA ARG A 103 -2.37 -13.98 21.66
C ARG A 103 -2.29 -14.14 23.17
N GLU A 104 -1.37 -13.45 23.83
CA GLU A 104 -1.24 -13.45 25.28
C GLU A 104 -2.51 -12.91 25.96
N ALA A 105 -3.08 -11.81 25.44
CA ALA A 105 -4.34 -11.26 25.92
C ALA A 105 -5.51 -12.25 25.77
N LYS A 106 -5.55 -13.02 24.68
CA LYS A 106 -6.56 -14.09 24.51
C LYS A 106 -6.40 -15.21 25.54
N VAL A 107 -5.17 -15.64 25.80
CA VAL A 107 -4.88 -16.66 26.83
C VAL A 107 -5.25 -16.14 28.22
N ALA A 108 -4.88 -14.91 28.55
CA ALA A 108 -5.22 -14.28 29.82
C ALA A 108 -6.74 -14.14 30.00
N LYS A 109 -7.46 -13.73 28.95
CA LYS A 109 -8.94 -13.64 28.95
C LYS A 109 -9.58 -14.99 29.25
N GLU A 110 -9.08 -16.07 28.64
CA GLU A 110 -9.61 -17.41 28.88
C GLU A 110 -9.30 -17.90 30.28
N ALA A 111 -8.09 -17.65 30.80
CA ALA A 111 -7.74 -17.97 32.17
C ALA A 111 -8.64 -17.24 33.19
N VAL A 112 -8.92 -15.95 32.97
CA VAL A 112 -9.84 -15.16 33.80
C VAL A 112 -11.25 -15.76 33.75
N ARG A 113 -11.74 -16.17 32.57
CA ARG A 113 -13.04 -16.83 32.44
C ARG A 113 -13.12 -18.11 33.27
N VAL A 114 -12.09 -18.97 33.21
CA VAL A 114 -12.03 -20.21 34.00
C VAL A 114 -12.04 -19.92 35.50
N VAL A 115 -11.27 -18.92 35.95
CA VAL A 115 -11.24 -18.53 37.37
C VAL A 115 -12.61 -17.98 37.81
N LEU A 116 -13.24 -17.15 36.98
CA LEU A 116 -14.56 -16.59 37.26
C LEU A 116 -15.62 -17.68 37.41
N GLU A 117 -15.67 -18.66 36.50
CA GLU A 117 -16.61 -19.78 36.60
C GLU A 117 -16.37 -20.62 37.85
N LYS A 118 -15.11 -20.89 38.20
CA LYS A 118 -14.78 -21.59 39.44
C LYS A 118 -15.21 -20.80 40.69
N ALA A 119 -15.04 -19.48 40.68
CA ALA A 119 -15.47 -18.61 41.77
C ALA A 119 -16.99 -18.59 41.92
N LYS A 120 -17.74 -18.52 40.80
CA LYS A 120 -19.21 -18.64 40.80
C LYS A 120 -19.67 -19.94 41.44
N LEU A 121 -19.06 -21.07 41.05
CA LEU A 121 -19.38 -22.38 41.62
C LEU A 121 -19.06 -22.46 43.12
N SER A 122 -17.91 -21.95 43.55
CA SER A 122 -17.56 -21.89 44.97
C SER A 122 -18.56 -21.08 45.78
N LYS A 123 -18.93 -19.90 45.27
CA LYS A 123 -19.90 -19.01 45.94
C LYS A 123 -21.29 -19.63 45.99
N ALA A 124 -21.71 -20.36 44.96
CA ALA A 124 -22.97 -21.11 44.98
C ALA A 124 -22.98 -22.19 46.07
N ILE A 125 -21.87 -22.93 46.24
CA ILE A 125 -21.73 -23.93 47.32
C ILE A 125 -21.78 -23.26 48.69
N GLU A 126 -21.11 -22.12 48.88
CA GLU A 126 -21.14 -21.36 50.13
C GLU A 126 -22.56 -20.88 50.47
N ILE A 127 -23.28 -20.35 49.48
CA ILE A 127 -24.69 -19.94 49.65
C ILE A 127 -25.56 -21.14 50.02
N GLU A 128 -25.41 -22.27 49.33
CA GLU A 128 -26.19 -23.47 49.64
C GLU A 128 -25.88 -24.00 51.06
N ALA A 129 -24.61 -23.97 51.48
CA ALA A 129 -24.21 -24.34 52.83
C ALA A 129 -24.85 -23.40 53.88
N ALA A 130 -24.81 -22.08 53.64
CA ALA A 130 -25.44 -21.09 54.51
C ALA A 130 -26.97 -21.27 54.58
N ILE A 131 -27.63 -21.58 53.46
CA ILE A 131 -29.08 -21.90 53.44
C ILE A 131 -29.36 -23.14 54.29
N ARG A 132 -28.59 -24.22 54.11
CA ARG A 132 -28.77 -25.45 54.90
C ARG A 132 -28.57 -25.21 56.39
N GLU A 133 -27.57 -24.39 56.74
CA GLU A 133 -27.34 -23.99 58.13
C GLU A 133 -28.51 -23.17 58.68
N ALA A 134 -28.97 -22.14 57.96
CA ALA A 134 -30.12 -21.32 58.36
C ALA A 134 -31.40 -22.16 58.53
N VAL A 135 -31.67 -23.09 57.60
CA VAL A 135 -32.79 -24.04 57.70
C VAL A 135 -32.63 -24.93 58.92
N SER A 136 -31.42 -25.42 59.20
CA SER A 136 -31.15 -26.24 60.40
C SER A 136 -31.38 -25.45 61.68
N GLN A 137 -30.88 -24.22 61.77
CA GLN A 137 -31.06 -23.32 62.90
C GLN A 137 -32.55 -23.02 63.14
N TYR A 138 -33.29 -22.70 62.08
CA TYR A 138 -34.74 -22.49 62.13
C TYR A 138 -35.48 -23.74 62.59
N ARG A 139 -35.09 -24.94 62.12
CA ARG A 139 -35.65 -26.22 62.57
C ARG A 139 -35.42 -26.51 64.04
N SER A 140 -34.31 -26.04 64.60
CA SER A 140 -34.01 -26.12 66.02
C SER A 140 -34.57 -24.95 66.85
N SER A 141 -35.23 -23.98 66.23
CA SER A 141 -35.76 -22.81 66.94
C SER A 141 -37.01 -23.15 67.76
N GLU A 142 -37.17 -22.44 68.88
CA GLU A 142 -38.40 -22.49 69.67
C GLU A 142 -39.61 -21.99 68.87
N GLU A 143 -39.42 -21.03 67.95
CA GLU A 143 -40.47 -20.49 67.07
C GLU A 143 -41.15 -21.57 66.23
N LEU A 144 -40.36 -22.46 65.59
CA LEU A 144 -40.92 -23.59 64.85
C LEU A 144 -41.67 -24.55 65.78
N THR A 145 -41.15 -24.76 66.99
CA THR A 145 -41.76 -25.65 67.98
C THR A 145 -43.14 -25.12 68.42
N VAL A 146 -43.24 -23.82 68.71
CA VAL A 146 -44.50 -23.12 69.03
C VAL A 146 -45.49 -23.20 67.85
N LEU A 147 -45.02 -22.98 66.62
CA LEU A 147 -45.84 -23.13 65.41
C LEU A 147 -46.38 -24.55 65.25
N LEU A 148 -45.54 -25.58 65.44
CA LEU A 148 -45.96 -26.98 65.37
C LEU A 148 -46.95 -27.36 66.48
N GLU A 149 -46.78 -26.82 67.68
CA GLU A 149 -47.73 -26.98 68.79
C GLU A 149 -49.08 -26.32 68.47
N PHE A 150 -49.09 -25.12 67.89
CA PHE A 150 -50.31 -24.47 67.40
C PHE A 150 -51.09 -25.36 66.41
N TYR A 151 -50.38 -25.99 65.47
CA TYR A 151 -50.98 -26.94 64.52
C TYR A 151 -51.49 -28.23 65.17
N ARG A 152 -50.81 -28.75 66.21
CA ARG A 152 -51.25 -29.92 66.97
C ARG A 152 -52.56 -29.67 67.72
N PHE A 153 -52.77 -28.45 68.20
CA PHE A 153 -53.99 -28.07 68.93
C PHE A 153 -55.16 -27.66 68.00
N ASN A 154 -54.91 -27.38 66.72
CA ASN A 154 -55.95 -27.04 65.72
C ASN A 154 -55.89 -27.93 64.45
N PRO A 155 -56.15 -29.25 64.55
CA PRO A 155 -56.16 -30.14 63.39
C PRO A 155 -57.39 -29.86 62.51
N GLY A 156 -57.22 -29.00 61.50
CA GLY A 156 -58.27 -28.65 60.54
C GLY A 156 -58.30 -27.17 60.11
N GLN A 157 -57.59 -26.28 60.82
CA GLN A 157 -57.38 -24.92 60.34
C GLN A 157 -56.28 -24.92 59.27
N LYS A 158 -56.68 -24.77 58.01
CA LYS A 158 -55.74 -24.37 56.94
C LYS A 158 -55.30 -22.95 57.26
N LEU A 159 -54.00 -22.71 57.48
CA LEU A 159 -53.48 -21.37 57.29
C LEU A 159 -53.71 -21.02 55.82
N ASN A 160 -54.49 -19.97 55.57
CA ASN A 160 -54.57 -19.37 54.23
C ASN A 160 -53.22 -18.71 53.94
N LEU A 161 -52.26 -19.51 53.49
CA LEU A 161 -51.03 -19.03 52.84
C LEU A 161 -51.34 -18.72 51.37
N ASN A 162 -52.50 -18.10 51.11
CA ASN A 162 -52.81 -17.56 49.81
C ASN A 162 -52.02 -16.26 49.67
N PHE A 163 -50.77 -16.36 49.22
CA PHE A 163 -50.00 -15.21 48.77
C PHE A 163 -50.70 -14.45 47.62
N ASP A 164 -51.69 -15.09 46.97
CA ASP A 164 -52.56 -14.47 45.97
C ASP A 164 -53.57 -13.46 46.54
N VAL A 165 -53.84 -13.49 47.87
CA VAL A 165 -54.86 -12.64 48.50
C VAL A 165 -54.24 -11.50 49.32
N ASP A 166 -52.98 -11.63 49.76
CA ASP A 166 -52.28 -10.56 50.48
C ASP A 166 -50.75 -10.70 50.28
N PRO A 167 -50.16 -10.07 49.24
CA PRO A 167 -48.72 -10.11 49.04
C PRO A 167 -48.03 -9.37 50.20
N PRO A 168 -46.88 -9.88 50.69
CA PRO A 168 -46.13 -9.17 51.73
C PRO A 168 -45.75 -7.77 51.23
N PRO A 169 -45.79 -6.74 52.10
CA PRO A 169 -45.44 -5.39 51.71
C PRO A 169 -44.00 -5.36 51.17
N LEU A 170 -43.81 -4.66 50.05
CA LEU A 170 -42.49 -4.44 49.49
C LEU A 170 -41.60 -3.74 50.53
N PRO A 171 -40.29 -4.06 50.58
CA PRO A 171 -39.34 -3.31 51.39
C PRO A 171 -39.45 -1.81 51.08
N GLU A 172 -39.35 -0.92 52.07
CA GLU A 172 -39.59 0.53 51.91
C GLU A 172 -38.77 1.23 50.82
N TRP A 173 -37.71 0.59 50.31
CA TRP A 173 -36.85 1.07 49.24
C TRP A 173 -37.20 0.56 47.84
N LEU A 174 -38.19 -0.34 47.71
CA LEU A 174 -38.62 -0.92 46.44
C LEU A 174 -40.03 -0.43 46.12
N THR A 175 -40.14 0.50 45.18
CA THR A 175 -41.44 1.01 44.70
C THR A 175 -41.95 0.17 43.55
N GLU A 176 -43.28 0.09 43.39
CA GLU A 176 -43.94 -0.66 42.30
C GLU A 176 -43.42 -0.25 40.90
N GLU A 177 -43.11 1.05 40.69
CA GLU A 177 -42.50 1.56 39.46
C GLU A 177 -41.12 0.93 39.16
N MET A 178 -40.31 0.64 40.19
CA MET A 178 -38.99 0.03 39.98
C MET A 178 -39.09 -1.45 39.56
N ILE A 179 -40.26 -2.08 39.73
CA ILE A 179 -40.53 -3.46 39.34
C ILE A 179 -41.06 -3.52 37.90
N GLU A 180 -41.90 -2.56 37.50
CA GLU A 180 -42.41 -2.46 36.11
C GLU A 180 -41.30 -2.12 35.11
N ASP A 181 -40.27 -1.38 35.52
CA ASP A 181 -39.11 -1.02 34.69
C ASP A 181 -38.05 -2.14 34.59
N TYR A 182 -38.24 -3.26 35.29
CA TYR A 182 -37.27 -4.37 35.26
C TYR A 182 -37.51 -5.31 34.08
N GLU A 183 -37.04 -4.90 32.90
CA GLU A 183 -36.85 -5.81 31.76
C GLU A 183 -35.74 -6.79 32.12
N GLY A 184 -36.10 -8.04 32.47
CA GLY A 184 -35.17 -9.04 32.99
C GLY A 184 -33.88 -9.23 32.18
N GLU A 185 -32.88 -9.89 32.78
CA GLU A 185 -31.50 -10.07 32.28
C GLU A 185 -31.36 -10.76 30.90
N ASP A 186 -32.47 -11.15 30.26
CA ASP A 186 -32.58 -11.70 28.90
C ASP A 186 -33.17 -10.69 27.87
N ALA A 187 -33.35 -9.42 28.23
CA ALA A 187 -33.73 -8.38 27.28
C ALA A 187 -32.67 -8.28 26.16
N PRO A 188 -33.04 -8.40 24.87
CA PRO A 188 -32.10 -8.14 23.78
C PRO A 188 -31.60 -6.70 23.90
N PRO A 189 -30.32 -6.43 23.59
CA PRO A 189 -29.79 -5.07 23.70
C PRO A 189 -30.67 -4.14 22.86
N GLU A 190 -31.24 -3.13 23.50
CA GLU A 190 -32.00 -2.05 22.90
C GLU A 190 -31.32 -1.63 21.59
N SER A 191 -31.96 -1.94 20.48
CA SER A 191 -31.59 -1.41 19.17
C SER A 191 -31.92 0.08 19.19
N GLY A 192 -30.92 0.91 19.45
CA GLY A 192 -30.97 2.33 19.12
C GLY A 192 -31.32 2.53 17.64
N PRO A 193 -31.95 3.67 17.27
CA PRO A 193 -32.61 3.82 15.98
C PRO A 193 -31.61 3.77 14.83
N GLU A 194 -31.66 2.68 14.06
CA GLU A 194 -31.05 2.57 12.75
C GLU A 194 -31.82 3.43 11.75
N ALA A 195 -31.10 4.42 11.22
CA ALA A 195 -31.17 4.97 9.88
C ALA A 195 -32.31 4.44 8.98
N GLU A 196 -33.32 5.29 8.77
CA GLU A 196 -34.20 5.18 7.61
C GLU A 196 -33.41 5.55 6.34
N ALA A 197 -33.17 4.53 5.52
CA ALA A 197 -32.73 4.69 4.14
C ALA A 197 -33.96 4.99 3.27
N GLU A 198 -34.12 6.25 2.86
CA GLU A 198 -34.94 6.58 1.69
C GLU A 198 -34.07 6.52 0.42
N ALA A 199 -34.44 5.61 -0.47
CA ALA A 199 -34.02 5.61 -1.86
C ALA A 199 -35.09 6.33 -2.70
N ASP A 200 -34.73 7.44 -3.34
CA ASP A 200 -35.42 7.87 -4.56
C ASP A 200 -34.41 8.47 -5.55
N GLY A 201 -34.52 8.03 -6.79
CA GLY A 201 -33.56 8.31 -7.85
C GLY A 201 -33.88 9.59 -8.62
N ARG A 202 -32.85 10.13 -9.28
CA ARG A 202 -32.91 10.57 -10.68
C ARG A 202 -31.53 11.01 -11.19
N ASP A 203 -31.34 10.69 -12.45
CA ASP A 203 -30.26 11.06 -13.36
C ASP A 203 -29.74 12.50 -13.23
N VAL A 204 -28.46 12.71 -13.62
CA VAL A 204 -28.07 13.47 -14.83
C VAL A 204 -26.56 13.82 -14.78
N VAL A 205 -25.77 13.22 -15.70
CA VAL A 205 -24.81 13.85 -16.66
C VAL A 205 -23.73 14.81 -16.08
N GLN A 206 -22.40 14.73 -16.30
CA GLN A 206 -21.53 14.63 -17.51
C GLN A 206 -20.06 14.51 -17.00
N GLY A 207 -19.13 13.81 -17.66
CA GLY A 207 -18.01 14.40 -18.45
C GLY A 207 -16.94 15.11 -17.58
N THR A 208 -15.62 14.91 -17.65
CA THR A 208 -14.67 14.62 -18.74
C THR A 208 -13.28 14.57 -18.07
N GLU A 209 -12.47 13.55 -18.33
CA GLU A 209 -11.19 13.60 -19.08
C GLU A 209 -9.91 13.54 -18.21
N GLU A 210 -9.17 12.45 -18.42
CA GLU A 210 -7.71 12.36 -18.25
C GLU A 210 -6.99 13.34 -19.19
N PRO A 211 -5.70 13.59 -18.93
CA PRO A 211 -4.80 13.52 -20.08
C PRO A 211 -3.57 12.65 -19.82
N ASP A 212 -3.35 11.75 -20.77
CA ASP A 212 -2.07 11.17 -21.12
C ASP A 212 -1.00 12.25 -21.33
N VAL A 213 0.16 12.09 -20.69
CA VAL A 213 1.51 12.23 -21.27
C VAL A 213 2.46 11.25 -20.58
#